data_AF-A0A5Q4F8Q0-F1
#
_entry.id   AF-A0A5Q4F8Q0-F1
#
_cell.length_a   1.000
_cell.length_b   1.000
_cell.length_c   1.000
_cell.angle_alpha   90.00
_cell.angle_beta   90.00
_cell.angle_gamma   90.00
#
_symmetry.space_group_name_H-M   'P 1'
#
loop_
_entity.id
_entity.type
_entity.pdbx_description
1 polymer ?
#
loop_
_entity_poly.entity_id
_entity_poly.type
_entity_poly.pdbx_seq_one_letter_code
_entity_poly.pdbx_strand_id
1 'polypeptide(L)'
;MIFKQKFYYLTKTPLSAEGPKDVQILDRADDSNQFPELFSKYEQHRSHAFNDDSLYSIVRADDIYDLVRTGTEKEARELAFEKAEPEIITNLQHRVMQKDDKQAAAILRENHQVEV
;
A
#
# COMPACT_ATOMS: atom_id res chain seq x y z
N MET A 1 18.13 -19.23 20.82
CA MET A 1 16.86 -18.76 20.25
C MET A 1 16.86 -17.25 20.40
N ILE A 2 17.15 -16.50 19.33
CA ILE A 2 17.27 -15.04 19.41
C ILE A 2 15.87 -14.49 19.12
N PHE A 3 15.11 -14.16 20.17
CA PHE A 3 13.82 -13.51 20.02
C PHE A 3 14.01 -12.23 19.20
N LYS A 4 13.30 -12.11 18.07
CA LYS A 4 13.30 -10.90 17.25
C LYS A 4 12.02 -10.14 17.54
N GLN A 5 12.14 -9.01 18.22
CA GLN A 5 11.01 -8.13 18.48
C GLN A 5 10.42 -7.68 17.14
N LYS A 6 9.09 -7.70 17.05
CA LYS A 6 8.34 -7.25 15.89
C LYS A 6 7.42 -6.11 16.29
N PHE A 7 7.25 -5.18 15.37
CA PHE A 7 6.42 -4.00 15.50
C PHE A 7 5.36 -4.00 14.41
N TYR A 8 4.28 -3.25 14.61
CA TYR A 8 3.35 -2.95 13.53
C TYR A 8 3.74 -1.63 12.89
N TYR A 9 3.90 -1.62 11.58
CA TYR A 9 4.19 -0.43 10.78
C TYR A 9 2.98 -0.09 9.93
N LEU A 10 2.55 1.17 9.99
CA LEU A 10 1.63 1.74 9.01
C LEU A 10 2.44 2.21 7.80
N THR A 11 2.12 1.66 6.65
CA THR A 11 2.83 1.92 5.40
C THR A 11 1.92 2.58 4.38
N LYS A 12 2.53 3.35 3.48
CA LYS A 12 1.89 3.97 2.33
C LYS A 12 2.72 3.65 1.09
N THR A 13 2.11 3.01 0.11
CA THR A 13 2.71 2.66 -1.18
C THR A 13 1.98 3.44 -2.29
N PRO A 14 2.66 4.39 -2.95
CA PRO A 14 2.09 5.08 -4.10
C PRO A 14 1.81 4.11 -5.26
N LEU A 15 0.80 4.41 -6.09
CA LEU A 15 0.55 3.63 -7.31
C LEU A 15 1.69 3.70 -8.33
N SER A 16 2.57 4.68 -8.21
CA SER A 16 3.76 4.83 -9.05
C SER A 16 5.01 4.16 -8.46
N ALA A 17 4.88 3.40 -7.37
CA ALA A 17 6.02 2.77 -6.72
C ALA A 17 6.72 1.77 -7.66
N GLU A 18 8.04 1.87 -7.75
CA GLU A 18 8.90 0.95 -8.51
C GLU A 18 9.46 -0.16 -7.63
N GLY A 19 9.40 0.02 -6.30
CA GLY A 19 9.90 -0.97 -5.36
C GLY A 19 9.79 -0.54 -3.91
N PRO A 20 10.39 -1.32 -2.98
CA PRO A 20 10.37 -1.05 -1.55
C PRO A 20 10.90 0.34 -1.14
N LYS A 21 11.78 0.93 -1.96
CA LYS A 21 12.35 2.27 -1.73
C LYS A 21 11.27 3.37 -1.71
N ASP A 22 10.17 3.17 -2.44
CA ASP A 22 9.10 4.16 -2.61
C ASP A 22 8.00 4.01 -1.56
N VAL A 23 8.01 2.92 -0.80
CA VAL A 23 7.10 2.70 0.33
C VAL A 23 7.48 3.63 1.48
N GLN A 24 6.52 4.40 1.97
CA GLN A 24 6.70 5.30 3.12
C GLN A 24 6.24 4.61 4.40
N ILE A 25 7.02 4.74 5.47
CA ILE A 25 6.59 4.42 6.83
C ILE A 25 5.94 5.67 7.41
N LEU A 26 4.65 5.59 7.74
CA LEU A 26 3.92 6.72 8.30
C LEU A 26 3.98 6.75 9.82
N ASP A 27 3.85 5.58 10.44
CA ASP A 27 3.81 5.43 11.89
C ASP A 27 4.11 3.99 12.30
N ARG A 28 4.35 3.75 13.59
CA ARG A 28 4.67 2.43 14.16
C ARG A 28 4.08 2.27 15.55
N ALA A 29 3.55 1.08 15.85
CA ALA A 29 3.20 0.68 17.21
C ALA A 29 4.27 -0.27 17.76
N ASP A 30 4.85 0.12 18.89
CA ASP A 30 5.87 -0.63 19.62
C ASP A 30 5.26 -1.72 20.52
N ASP A 31 4.03 -1.50 20.94
CA ASP A 31 3.27 -2.40 21.81
C ASP A 31 1.76 -2.43 21.48
N SER A 32 1.04 -3.29 22.19
CA SER A 32 -0.40 -3.51 21.99
C SER A 32 -1.26 -2.31 22.42
N ASN A 33 -0.77 -1.41 23.27
CA ASN A 33 -1.53 -0.23 23.72
C ASN A 33 -1.54 0.86 22.65
N GLN A 34 -0.50 0.92 21.81
CA GLN A 34 -0.38 1.85 20.68
C GLN A 34 -1.12 1.36 19.43
N PHE A 35 -1.35 0.05 19.30
CA PHE A 35 -1.98 -0.53 18.11
C PHE A 35 -3.38 0.04 17.78
N PRO A 36 -4.30 0.28 18.73
CA PRO A 36 -5.61 0.85 18.41
C PRO A 36 -5.52 2.22 17.75
N GLU A 37 -4.59 3.07 18.18
CA GLU A 37 -4.38 4.39 17.56
C GLU A 37 -3.81 4.23 16.14
N LEU A 38 -2.82 3.35 15.97
CA LEU A 38 -2.23 3.04 14.66
C LEU A 38 -3.29 2.51 13.69
N PHE A 39 -4.17 1.61 14.15
CA PHE A 39 -5.27 1.06 13.37
C PHE A 39 -6.30 2.13 13.00
N SER A 40 -6.58 3.08 13.90
CA SER A 40 -7.46 4.21 13.58
C SER A 40 -6.87 5.10 12.47
N LYS A 41 -5.56 5.39 12.51
CA LYS A 41 -4.87 6.13 11.43
C LYS A 41 -4.93 5.36 10.11
N TYR A 42 -4.71 4.06 10.15
CA TYR A 42 -4.85 3.18 8.98
C TYR A 42 -6.23 3.31 8.34
N GLU A 43 -7.31 3.15 9.11
CA GLU A 43 -8.69 3.23 8.62
C GLU A 43 -9.02 4.63 8.07
N GLN A 44 -8.54 5.70 8.71
CA GLN A 44 -8.69 7.06 8.19
C GLN A 44 -8.01 7.24 6.83
N HIS A 45 -6.77 6.76 6.68
CA HIS A 45 -6.00 6.91 5.45
C HIS A 45 -6.57 6.17 4.25
N ARG A 46 -7.22 5.02 4.46
CA ARG A 46 -7.84 4.22 3.39
C ARG A 46 -9.31 4.58 3.12
N SER A 47 -9.88 5.49 3.91
CA SER A 47 -11.32 5.81 3.86
C SER A 47 -11.78 6.35 2.50
N HIS A 48 -10.90 7.03 1.76
CA HIS A 48 -11.16 7.54 0.41
C HIS A 48 -11.45 6.44 -0.62
N ALA A 49 -10.99 5.21 -0.38
CA ALA A 49 -11.19 4.08 -1.28
C ALA A 49 -12.55 3.37 -1.09
N PHE A 50 -13.35 3.79 -0.11
CA PHE A 50 -14.70 3.25 0.13
C PHE A 50 -15.76 3.99 -0.70
N ASN A 51 -16.79 3.27 -1.16
CA ASN A 51 -18.00 3.91 -1.71
C ASN A 51 -19.03 4.25 -0.63
N ASP A 52 -20.14 4.83 -1.07
CA ASP A 52 -21.31 5.13 -0.25
C ASP A 52 -21.87 3.90 0.49
N ASP A 53 -21.66 2.69 -0.04
CA ASP A 53 -22.05 1.42 0.59
C ASP A 53 -20.98 0.89 1.58
N SER A 54 -19.93 1.66 1.87
CA SER A 54 -18.82 1.25 2.73
C SER A 54 -18.07 -0.01 2.23
N LEU A 55 -18.02 -0.21 0.92
CA LEU A 55 -17.22 -1.24 0.28
C LEU A 55 -15.89 -0.66 -0.20
N TYR A 56 -14.78 -1.23 0.28
CA TYR A 56 -13.44 -0.89 -0.16
C TYR A 56 -13.23 -1.28 -1.62
N SER A 57 -12.63 -0.38 -2.39
CA SER A 57 -12.36 -0.59 -3.81
C SER A 57 -10.95 -0.16 -4.15
N ILE A 58 -10.11 -1.11 -4.54
CA ILE A 58 -8.71 -0.83 -4.87
C ILE A 58 -8.59 0.16 -6.04
N VAL A 59 -9.51 0.13 -7.01
CA VAL A 59 -9.50 1.01 -8.19
C VAL A 59 -9.83 2.48 -7.85
N ARG A 60 -10.34 2.75 -6.64
CA ARG A 60 -10.57 4.10 -6.12
C ARG A 60 -9.43 4.60 -5.24
N ALA A 61 -8.52 3.72 -4.82
CA ALA A 61 -7.45 4.10 -3.94
C ALA A 61 -6.39 4.91 -4.70
N ASP A 62 -6.09 6.12 -4.22
CA ASP A 62 -4.99 6.94 -4.76
C ASP A 62 -3.60 6.41 -4.32
N ASP A 63 -3.55 5.76 -3.16
CA ASP A 63 -2.38 5.15 -2.56
C ASP A 63 -2.83 3.89 -1.80
N ILE A 64 -1.94 2.91 -1.68
CA ILE A 64 -2.20 1.68 -0.95
C ILE A 64 -1.64 1.83 0.47
N TYR A 65 -2.51 1.69 1.45
CA TYR A 65 -2.13 1.69 2.86
C TYR A 65 -2.18 0.26 3.39
N ASP A 66 -1.19 -0.14 4.19
CA ASP A 66 -1.17 -1.45 4.83
C ASP A 66 -0.55 -1.39 6.23
N LEU A 67 -0.96 -2.34 7.08
CA LEU A 67 -0.38 -2.61 8.39
C LEU A 67 0.45 -3.89 8.31
N VAL A 68 1.77 -3.75 8.39
CA VAL A 68 2.71 -4.87 8.30
C VAL A 68 3.40 -5.13 9.63
N ARG A 69 3.62 -6.41 9.97
CA ARG A 69 4.25 -6.82 11.23
C ARG A 69 5.64 -7.40 11.01
N THR A 70 6.68 -6.58 11.16
CA THR A 70 8.07 -6.93 10.84
C THR A 70 9.05 -6.47 11.93
N GLY A 71 10.34 -6.82 11.81
CA GLY A 71 11.36 -6.45 12.80
C GLY A 71 12.05 -5.11 12.51
N THR A 72 12.03 -4.65 11.25
CA THR A 72 12.70 -3.41 10.83
C THR A 72 11.86 -2.67 9.80
N GLU A 73 12.10 -1.37 9.64
CA GLU A 73 11.46 -0.57 8.58
C GLU A 73 11.80 -1.10 7.18
N LYS A 74 13.02 -1.61 6.97
CA LYS A 74 13.42 -2.20 5.69
C LYS A 74 12.52 -3.40 5.35
N GLU A 75 12.37 -4.32 6.29
CA GLU A 75 11.47 -5.48 6.12
C GLU A 75 10.01 -5.05 5.95
N ALA A 76 9.57 -3.99 6.65
CA ALA A 76 8.23 -3.44 6.49
C ALA A 76 8.00 -2.93 5.06
N ARG A 77 8.95 -2.18 4.50
CA ARG A 77 8.87 -1.67 3.13
C ARG A 77 8.87 -2.78 2.08
N GLU A 78 9.71 -3.79 2.26
CA GLU A 78 9.77 -4.96 1.38
C GLU A 78 8.42 -5.69 1.35
N LEU A 79 7.88 -6.03 2.53
CA LEU A 79 6.61 -6.75 2.64
C LEU A 79 5.41 -5.90 2.16
N ALA A 80 5.41 -4.60 2.45
CA ALA A 80 4.34 -3.71 2.02
C ALA A 80 4.33 -3.55 0.49
N PHE A 81 5.49 -3.46 -0.16
CA PHE A 81 5.56 -3.42 -1.63
C PHE A 81 5.08 -4.74 -2.25
N GLU A 82 5.58 -5.88 -1.75
CA GLU A 82 5.19 -7.21 -2.24
C GLU A 82 3.66 -7.42 -2.21
N LYS A 83 3.01 -6.97 -1.13
CA LYS A 83 1.54 -7.03 -1.01
C LYS A 83 0.81 -6.03 -1.90
N ALA A 84 1.36 -4.82 -2.04
CA ALA A 84 0.76 -3.74 -2.78
C ALA A 84 0.86 -3.95 -4.31
N GLU A 85 1.90 -4.62 -4.80
CA GLU A 85 2.18 -4.73 -6.24
C GLU A 85 0.99 -5.27 -7.07
N PRO A 86 0.32 -6.39 -6.72
CA PRO A 86 -0.86 -6.85 -7.44
C PRO A 86 -2.01 -5.83 -7.44
N GLU A 87 -2.18 -5.11 -6.34
CA GLU A 87 -3.21 -4.09 -6.16
C GLU A 87 -2.91 -2.84 -7.00
N ILE A 88 -1.63 -2.42 -7.09
CA ILE A 88 -1.16 -1.34 -7.98
C ILE A 88 -1.48 -1.69 -9.43
N ILE A 89 -1.06 -2.88 -9.88
CA ILE A 89 -1.29 -3.34 -11.25
C ILE A 89 -2.78 -3.31 -11.58
N THR A 90 -3.61 -3.87 -10.69
CA THR A 90 -5.08 -3.88 -10.87
C THR A 90 -5.65 -2.47 -10.99
N ASN A 91 -5.26 -1.55 -10.11
CA ASN A 91 -5.71 -0.17 -10.16
C ASN A 91 -5.30 0.52 -11.47
N LEU A 92 -4.02 0.44 -11.84
CA LEU A 92 -3.50 1.06 -13.05
C LEU A 92 -4.17 0.51 -14.30
N GLN A 93 -4.40 -0.81 -14.39
CA GLN A 93 -5.11 -1.43 -15.51
C GLN A 93 -6.53 -0.84 -15.64
N HIS A 94 -7.24 -0.71 -14.53
CA HIS A 94 -8.56 -0.09 -14.52
C HIS A 94 -8.53 1.38 -14.95
N ARG A 95 -7.50 2.15 -14.56
CA ARG A 95 -7.32 3.55 -15.00
C ARG A 95 -7.11 3.64 -16.51
N VAL A 96 -6.29 2.76 -17.08
CA VAL A 96 -6.10 2.69 -18.54
C VAL A 96 -7.42 2.35 -19.23
N MET A 97 -8.09 1.29 -18.79
CA MET A 97 -9.33 0.80 -19.42
C MET A 97 -10.48 1.80 -19.36
N GLN A 98 -10.63 2.54 -18.24
CA GLN A 98 -11.79 3.42 -18.04
C GLN A 98 -11.54 4.87 -18.42
N LYS A 99 -10.29 5.34 -18.33
CA LYS A 99 -9.96 6.77 -18.42
C LYS A 99 -8.94 7.09 -19.51
N ASP A 100 -8.49 6.11 -20.29
CA ASP A 100 -7.42 6.26 -21.30
C ASP A 100 -6.15 6.91 -20.69
N ASP A 101 -5.83 6.50 -19.47
CA ASP A 101 -4.77 7.12 -18.67
C ASP A 101 -3.38 6.71 -19.17
N LYS A 102 -2.77 7.59 -19.98
CA LYS A 102 -1.44 7.38 -20.56
C LYS A 102 -0.32 7.26 -19.54
N GLN A 103 -0.45 7.90 -18.37
CA GLN A 103 0.55 7.77 -17.31
C GLN A 103 0.47 6.39 -16.66
N ALA A 104 -0.74 5.90 -16.40
CA ALA A 104 -0.93 4.55 -15.87
C ALA A 104 -0.41 3.47 -16.83
N ALA A 105 -0.62 3.64 -18.15
CA ALA A 105 -0.07 2.74 -19.16
C ALA A 105 1.47 2.75 -19.20
N ALA A 106 2.09 3.92 -19.01
CA ALA A 106 3.56 4.02 -18.94
C ALA A 106 4.11 3.30 -17.70
N ILE A 107 3.52 3.53 -16.52
CA ILE A 107 3.93 2.88 -15.26
C ILE A 107 3.80 1.35 -15.37
N LEU A 108 2.69 0.84 -15.92
CA LEU A 108 2.50 -0.61 -16.11
C LEU A 108 3.58 -1.22 -17.00
N ARG A 109 3.95 -0.54 -18.09
CA ARG A 109 4.98 -1.02 -19.02
C ARG A 109 6.38 -0.96 -18.41
N GLU A 110 6.74 0.17 -17.80
CA GLU A 110 8.10 0.45 -17.34
C GLU A 110 8.42 -0.28 -16.02
N ASN A 111 7.48 -0.30 -15.08
CA ASN A 111 7.73 -0.78 -13.73
C ASN A 111 7.27 -2.23 -13.52
N HIS A 112 6.18 -2.64 -14.17
CA HIS A 112 5.56 -3.95 -13.94
C HIS A 112 5.62 -4.88 -15.15
N GLN A 113 6.17 -4.43 -16.30
CA GLN A 113 6.27 -5.21 -17.54
C GLN A 113 4.93 -5.74 -18.04
N VAL A 114 3.84 -4.99 -17.79
CA VAL A 114 2.49 -5.31 -18.23
C VAL A 114 2.13 -4.44 -19.43
N GLU A 115 1.74 -5.08 -20.54
CA GLU A 115 1.16 -4.38 -21.71
C GLU A 115 -0.36 -4.24 -21.56
N VAL A 116 -0.86 -3.04 -21.83
CA VAL A 116 -2.27 -2.62 -21.75
C VAL A 116 -2.62 -1.67 -22.88
#